data_AF-A0A1F6CXC3-F1
#
_entry.id   AF-A0A1F6CXC3-F1
#
_cell.length_a   1.000
_cell.length_b   1.000
_cell.length_c   1.000
_cell.angle_alpha   90.00
_cell.angle_beta   90.00
_cell.angle_gamma   90.00
#
_symmetry.space_group_name_H-M   'P 1'
#
loop_
_entity.id
_entity.type
_entity.pdbx_description
1 polymer ?
#
loop_
_entity_poly.entity_id
_entity_poly.type
_entity_poly.pdbx_seq_one_letter_code
_entity_poly.pdbx_strand_id
1 'polypeptide(L)'
;MMQVQKVIERLGYKANEAKVYIAALGLGESTVSDIASKVRLPRTSVQIIVDKLHKDGLMNFYKKRRFKYWIAENPNRLLQKLEERQEEMRAALPQLEKMRRVKQEKTRIRTFEGADEIRHIYDDMLETKQHASCILPLDEWTTLLGSSFLDDFTEKRVRRYLPMRLLSPWTATAEDAKSRDGQEMRETRFLHPDIPISSTLLIYGSKVAIASLNKRSPTAVLIEDTEVRDTNMTLFEEIWSRSAAEGEESSAGAGLFRVLADSSPQPLLIANEKVEIEYANEAWQKQFGYSIAEVHGKNPRMLQSGKTPREVYQKLWGALRAGKTFQSDEVIDKRKDGTFFNLLTTIFPVRQRGKLYYVQILDDITERKRVEDVKNKFVESTAHDIEPRLESIRGMVLKGGRKKVPSDIENKLIELQDIAKKLFGESPAA
;
A
#
# COMPACT_ATOMS: atom_id res chain seq x y z
N MET A 1 28.15 20.07 -48.64
CA MET A 1 27.65 21.22 -47.86
C MET A 1 26.23 21.02 -47.31
N MET A 2 25.25 20.54 -48.10
CA MET A 2 23.84 20.39 -47.63
C MET A 2 23.65 19.51 -46.38
N GLN A 3 24.52 18.53 -46.14
CA GLN A 3 24.40 17.64 -44.98
C GLN A 3 24.73 18.36 -43.66
N VAL A 4 25.79 19.17 -43.62
CA VAL A 4 26.21 19.90 -42.40
C VAL A 4 25.23 21.02 -42.04
N GLN A 5 24.72 21.75 -43.03
CA GLN A 5 23.70 22.77 -42.81
C GLN A 5 22.44 22.19 -42.14
N LYS A 6 21.96 21.05 -42.65
CA LYS A 6 20.80 20.33 -42.07
C LYS A 6 21.06 19.86 -40.64
N VAL A 7 22.30 19.50 -40.28
CA VAL A 7 22.64 19.12 -38.91
C VAL A 7 22.50 20.32 -37.97
N ILE A 8 23.04 21.48 -38.35
CA ILE A 8 22.93 22.71 -37.54
C ILE A 8 21.47 23.17 -37.44
N GLU A 9 20.68 23.01 -38.50
CA GLU A 9 19.24 23.30 -38.46
C GLU A 9 18.50 22.41 -37.45
N ARG A 10 18.84 21.12 -37.38
CA ARG A 10 18.28 20.20 -36.37
C ARG A 10 18.67 20.55 -34.94
N LEU A 11 19.73 21.33 -34.73
CA LEU A 11 20.10 21.88 -33.43
C LEU A 11 19.28 23.13 -33.05
N GLY A 12 18.27 23.52 -33.86
CA GLY A 12 17.35 24.60 -33.56
C GLY A 12 17.72 25.95 -34.18
N TYR A 13 18.71 26.00 -35.07
CA TYR A 13 19.07 27.21 -35.82
C TYR A 13 18.28 27.29 -37.13
N LYS A 14 17.95 28.50 -37.60
CA LYS A 14 17.27 28.67 -38.88
C LYS A 14 18.22 28.39 -40.05
N ALA A 15 17.68 28.01 -41.20
CA ALA A 15 18.47 27.70 -42.39
C ALA A 15 19.46 28.80 -42.78
N ASN A 16 19.05 30.07 -42.69
CA ASN A 16 19.94 31.20 -42.99
C ASN A 16 20.99 31.46 -41.90
N GLU A 17 20.71 31.11 -40.64
CA GLU A 17 21.69 31.19 -39.54
C GLU A 17 22.79 30.15 -39.74
N ALA A 18 22.40 28.91 -40.04
CA ALA A 18 23.34 27.84 -40.37
C ALA A 18 24.20 28.19 -41.59
N LYS A 19 23.61 28.75 -42.66
CA LYS A 19 24.36 29.21 -43.84
C LYS A 19 25.38 30.30 -43.52
N VAL A 20 24.99 31.30 -42.73
CA VAL A 20 25.87 32.41 -42.35
C VAL A 20 27.03 31.91 -41.50
N TYR A 21 26.77 31.05 -40.52
CA TYR A 21 27.82 30.45 -39.68
C TYR A 21 28.80 29.60 -40.50
N ILE A 22 28.30 28.73 -41.38
CA ILE A 22 29.14 27.90 -42.26
C ILE A 22 29.96 28.77 -43.24
N ALA A 23 29.36 29.83 -43.79
CA ALA A 23 30.07 30.76 -44.66
C ALA A 23 31.17 31.51 -43.92
N ALA A 24 30.92 31.96 -42.69
CA ALA A 24 31.92 32.60 -41.84
C ALA A 24 33.07 31.65 -41.45
N LEU A 25 32.77 30.38 -41.15
CA LEU A 25 33.81 29.35 -40.92
C LEU A 25 34.73 29.16 -42.13
N GLY A 26 34.16 29.17 -43.34
CA GLY A 26 34.93 28.99 -44.58
C GLY A 26 35.68 30.24 -45.04
N LEU A 27 35.17 31.43 -44.74
CA LEU A 27 35.81 32.72 -45.07
C LEU A 27 36.88 33.11 -44.05
N GLY A 28 36.77 32.61 -42.81
CA GLY A 28 37.56 33.11 -41.69
C GLY A 28 37.17 34.55 -41.34
N GLU A 29 38.18 35.40 -41.16
CA GLU A 29 37.98 36.82 -40.84
C GLU A 29 37.35 37.57 -42.01
N SER A 30 36.10 38.01 -41.85
CA SER A 30 35.32 38.57 -42.95
C SER A 30 34.38 39.70 -42.51
N THR A 31 34.05 40.60 -43.42
CA THR A 31 33.03 41.64 -43.15
C THR A 31 31.63 41.08 -43.39
N VAL A 32 30.61 41.78 -42.86
CA VAL A 32 29.20 41.43 -43.13
C VAL A 32 28.90 41.42 -44.63
N SER A 33 29.53 42.32 -45.40
CA SER A 33 29.37 42.37 -46.85
C SER A 33 29.94 41.13 -47.54
N ASP A 34 31.08 40.63 -47.08
CA ASP A 34 31.72 39.42 -47.64
C ASP A 34 30.85 38.19 -47.40
N ILE A 35 30.35 38.06 -46.16
CA ILE A 35 29.44 36.98 -45.77
C ILE A 35 28.14 37.09 -46.59
N ALA A 36 27.54 38.28 -46.70
CA ALA A 36 26.30 38.51 -47.45
C ALA A 36 26.42 38.14 -48.92
N SER A 37 27.52 38.53 -49.57
CA SER A 37 27.83 38.12 -50.94
C SER A 37 27.97 36.60 -51.06
N LYS A 38 28.64 35.95 -50.10
CA LYS A 38 28.85 34.50 -50.10
C LYS A 38 27.55 33.69 -49.96
N VAL A 39 26.65 34.12 -49.06
CA VAL A 39 25.37 33.42 -48.82
C VAL A 39 24.22 33.92 -49.71
N ARG A 40 24.45 34.96 -50.53
CA ARG A 40 23.45 35.62 -51.38
C ARG A 40 22.22 36.09 -50.60
N LEU A 41 22.45 36.75 -49.45
CA LEU A 41 21.40 37.35 -48.63
C LEU A 41 21.59 38.87 -48.51
N PRO A 42 20.53 39.65 -48.26
CA PRO A 42 20.66 41.08 -48.00
C PRO A 42 21.60 41.35 -46.82
N ARG A 43 22.46 42.37 -46.95
CA ARG A 43 23.43 42.76 -45.90
C ARG A 43 22.75 43.04 -44.55
N THR A 44 21.57 43.64 -44.56
CA THR A 44 20.76 43.92 -43.36
C THR A 44 20.31 42.63 -42.66
N SER A 45 19.92 41.61 -43.41
CA SER A 45 19.57 40.29 -42.88
C SER A 45 20.78 39.59 -42.27
N VAL A 46 21.93 39.63 -42.95
CA VAL A 46 23.16 39.03 -42.41
C VAL A 46 23.61 39.75 -41.15
N GLN A 47 23.48 41.08 -41.08
CA GLN A 47 23.78 41.85 -39.87
C GLN A 47 22.99 41.34 -38.65
N ILE A 48 21.68 41.16 -38.79
CA ILE A 48 20.82 40.62 -37.72
C ILE A 48 21.27 39.21 -37.31
N ILE A 49 21.61 38.37 -38.29
CA ILE A 49 22.02 36.98 -38.04
C ILE A 49 23.37 36.93 -37.29
N VAL A 50 24.38 37.70 -37.70
CA VAL A 50 25.68 37.69 -37.03
C VAL A 50 25.59 38.25 -35.61
N ASP A 51 24.74 39.26 -35.37
CA ASP A 51 24.50 39.80 -34.03
C ASP A 51 23.78 38.77 -33.13
N LYS A 52 22.85 37.98 -33.68
CA LYS A 52 22.21 36.87 -32.96
C LYS A 52 23.21 35.76 -32.65
N LEU A 53 23.95 35.29 -33.66
CA LEU A 53 24.96 34.24 -33.48
C LEU A 53 26.06 34.65 -32.50
N HIS A 54 26.34 35.96 -32.39
CA HIS A 54 27.23 36.48 -31.37
C HIS A 54 26.67 36.38 -29.95
N LYS A 55 25.39 36.73 -29.75
CA LYS A 55 24.71 36.51 -28.47
C LYS A 55 24.67 35.02 -28.10
N ASP A 56 24.53 34.17 -29.10
CA ASP A 56 24.55 32.71 -28.94
C ASP A 56 25.98 32.15 -28.77
N GLY A 57 27.03 32.99 -28.79
CA GLY A 57 28.43 32.61 -28.60
C GLY A 57 29.05 31.81 -29.76
N LEU A 58 28.41 31.83 -30.93
CA LEU A 58 28.86 31.14 -32.15
C LEU A 58 29.62 32.07 -33.10
N MET A 59 29.57 33.37 -32.87
CA MET A 59 30.34 34.33 -33.64
C MET A 59 30.96 35.37 -32.73
N ASN A 60 32.06 35.93 -33.18
CA ASN A 60 32.73 37.03 -32.51
C ASN A 60 33.13 38.09 -33.52
N PHE A 61 33.50 39.27 -33.04
CA PHE A 61 34.00 40.32 -33.89
C PHE A 61 35.10 41.12 -33.22
N TYR A 62 35.92 41.72 -34.05
CA TYR A 62 36.87 42.75 -33.62
C TYR A 62 36.88 43.89 -34.64
N LYS A 63 37.44 45.03 -34.23
CA LYS A 63 37.57 46.21 -35.10
C LYS A 63 39.02 46.31 -35.57
N LYS A 64 39.23 46.42 -36.89
CA LYS A 64 40.55 46.65 -37.48
C LYS A 64 40.44 47.84 -38.43
N ARG A 65 41.24 48.88 -38.17
CA ARG A 65 41.13 50.19 -38.83
C ARG A 65 39.70 50.77 -38.72
N ARG A 66 38.97 50.91 -39.83
CA ARG A 66 37.60 51.45 -39.90
C ARG A 66 36.49 50.39 -40.00
N PHE A 67 36.83 49.10 -40.06
CA PHE A 67 35.87 48.02 -40.35
C PHE A 67 35.72 47.03 -39.19
N LYS A 68 34.49 46.51 -39.04
CA LYS A 68 34.11 45.44 -38.10
C LYS A 68 34.27 44.10 -38.83
N TYR A 69 35.21 43.28 -38.36
CA TYR A 69 35.46 41.94 -38.89
C TYR A 69 34.82 40.91 -37.97
N TRP A 70 34.12 39.97 -38.59
CA TRP A 70 33.41 38.88 -37.94
C TRP A 70 34.17 37.57 -38.18
N ILE A 71 34.18 36.73 -37.14
CA ILE A 71 34.78 35.41 -37.17
C ILE A 71 33.81 34.41 -36.52
N ALA A 72 33.68 33.23 -37.12
CA ALA A 72 32.93 32.14 -36.50
C ALA A 72 33.76 31.50 -35.39
N GLU A 73 33.13 31.22 -34.26
CA GLU A 73 33.75 30.49 -33.15
C GLU A 73 33.90 29.00 -33.49
N ASN A 74 34.64 28.26 -32.66
CA ASN A 74 34.89 26.83 -32.90
C ASN A 74 33.58 26.02 -32.96
N PRO A 75 33.39 25.10 -33.95
CA PRO A 75 32.22 24.22 -34.05
C PRO A 75 31.85 23.46 -32.77
N ASN A 76 32.81 23.16 -31.89
CA ASN A 76 32.54 22.52 -30.59
C ASN A 76 31.59 23.36 -29.70
N ARG A 77 31.49 24.68 -29.91
CA ARG A 77 30.49 25.53 -29.23
C ARG A 77 29.05 25.13 -29.54
N LEU A 78 28.78 24.55 -30.71
CA LEU A 78 27.45 24.02 -31.05
C LEU A 78 27.06 22.84 -30.15
N LEU A 79 28.04 21.99 -29.77
CA LEU A 79 27.81 20.87 -28.86
C LEU A 79 27.58 21.36 -27.43
N GLN A 80 28.42 22.27 -26.95
CA GLN A 80 28.25 22.87 -25.62
C GLN A 80 26.88 23.55 -25.46
N LYS A 81 26.42 24.28 -26.49
CA LYS A 81 25.09 24.91 -26.48
C LYS A 81 23.94 23.90 -26.49
N LEU A 82 24.15 22.72 -27.08
CA LEU A 82 23.15 21.65 -27.03
C LEU A 82 23.05 21.06 -25.62
N GLU A 83 24.19 20.85 -24.97
CA GLU A 83 24.25 20.37 -23.58
C GLU A 83 23.59 21.35 -22.61
N GLU A 84 23.90 22.64 -22.71
CA GLU A 84 23.26 23.71 -21.91
C GLU A 84 21.72 23.68 -22.05
N ARG A 85 21.20 23.59 -23.29
CA ARG A 85 19.75 23.48 -23.54
C ARG A 85 19.14 22.20 -22.99
N GLN A 86 19.88 21.09 -23.04
CA GLN A 86 19.42 19.81 -22.50
C GLN A 86 19.32 19.86 -20.97
N GLU A 87 20.25 20.52 -20.30
CA GLU A 87 20.20 20.74 -18.84
C GLU A 87 19.02 21.62 -18.43
N GLU A 88 18.78 22.73 -19.14
CA GLU A 88 17.62 23.60 -18.91
C GLU A 88 16.30 22.82 -19.06
N MET A 89 16.17 22.01 -20.12
CA MET A 89 14.99 21.18 -20.34
C MET A 89 14.82 20.13 -19.22
N ARG A 90 15.91 19.48 -18.81
CA ARG A 90 15.90 18.53 -17.67
C ARG A 90 15.43 19.19 -16.38
N ALA A 91 15.82 20.43 -16.12
CA ALA A 91 15.36 21.17 -14.95
C ALA A 91 13.86 21.54 -15.02
N ALA A 92 13.32 21.78 -16.22
CA ALA A 92 11.92 22.12 -16.43
C ALA A 92 10.97 20.90 -16.43
N LEU A 93 11.45 19.70 -16.79
CA LEU A 93 10.63 18.48 -16.92
C LEU A 93 9.73 18.18 -15.71
N PRO A 94 10.22 18.21 -14.45
CA PRO A 94 9.39 17.88 -13.29
C PRO A 94 8.18 18.82 -13.12
N GLN A 95 8.30 20.09 -13.50
CA GLN A 95 7.18 21.05 -13.44
C GLN A 95 6.15 20.78 -14.54
N LEU A 96 6.63 20.46 -15.75
CA LEU A 96 5.77 20.10 -16.88
C LEU A 96 5.00 18.80 -16.62
N GLU A 97 5.61 17.81 -15.97
CA GLU A 97 4.94 16.57 -15.54
C GLU A 97 3.82 16.84 -14.52
N LYS A 98 4.06 17.72 -13.55
CA LYS A 98 3.02 18.16 -12.60
C LYS A 98 1.85 18.84 -13.30
N MET A 99 2.12 19.69 -14.29
CA MET A 99 1.07 20.35 -15.08
C MET A 99 0.27 19.36 -15.94
N ARG A 100 0.91 18.30 -16.45
CA ARG A 100 0.23 17.22 -17.19
C ARG A 100 -0.78 16.48 -16.31
N ARG A 101 -0.43 16.21 -15.05
CA ARG A 101 -1.30 15.51 -14.08
C ARG A 101 -2.64 16.21 -13.86
N VAL A 102 -2.69 17.54 -13.94
CA VAL A 102 -3.93 18.33 -13.74
C VAL A 102 -4.96 18.15 -14.88
N LYS A 103 -4.57 17.53 -16.01
CA LYS A 103 -5.42 17.41 -17.21
C LYS A 103 -5.82 15.98 -17.60
N GLN A 104 -5.43 14.95 -16.84
CA GLN A 104 -5.80 13.55 -17.15
C GLN A 104 -7.20 13.22 -16.63
N GLU A 105 -8.13 13.14 -17.60
CA GLU A 105 -9.37 12.35 -17.73
C GLU A 105 -10.16 11.99 -16.46
N LYS A 106 -11.44 12.40 -16.42
CA LYS A 106 -12.43 11.95 -15.42
C LYS A 106 -12.39 10.42 -15.29
N THR A 107 -12.00 9.92 -14.13
CA THR A 107 -12.20 8.52 -13.71
C THR A 107 -13.64 8.12 -14.02
N ARG A 108 -13.83 7.13 -14.91
CA ARG A 108 -15.17 6.59 -15.23
C ARG A 108 -15.36 5.32 -14.43
N ILE A 109 -16.35 5.33 -13.55
CA ILE A 109 -16.73 4.20 -12.72
C ILE A 109 -18.07 3.68 -13.22
N ARG A 110 -18.15 2.37 -13.52
CA ARG A 110 -19.38 1.65 -13.86
C ARG A 110 -19.59 0.53 -12.85
N THR A 111 -20.82 0.36 -12.37
CA THR A 111 -21.22 -0.71 -11.46
C THR A 111 -22.11 -1.70 -12.20
N PHE A 112 -21.97 -2.99 -11.88
CA PHE A 112 -22.71 -4.09 -12.48
C PHE A 112 -23.28 -4.97 -11.36
N GLU A 113 -24.55 -5.30 -11.43
CA GLU A 113 -25.26 -6.11 -10.43
C GLU A 113 -25.84 -7.37 -11.07
N GLY A 114 -25.49 -8.54 -10.53
CA GLY A 114 -25.94 -9.83 -11.06
C GLY A 114 -24.98 -10.43 -12.08
N ALA A 115 -25.11 -11.74 -12.30
CA ALA A 115 -24.24 -12.49 -13.21
C ALA A 115 -24.34 -11.99 -14.67
N ASP A 116 -25.55 -11.66 -15.12
CA ASP A 116 -25.79 -11.21 -16.50
C ASP A 116 -25.08 -9.88 -16.80
N GLU A 117 -25.15 -8.91 -15.88
CA GLU A 117 -24.46 -7.63 -16.06
C GLU A 117 -22.94 -7.78 -15.97
N ILE A 118 -22.43 -8.66 -15.10
CA ILE A 118 -20.99 -8.94 -14.99
C ILE A 118 -20.43 -9.51 -16.30
N ARG A 119 -21.22 -10.23 -17.10
CA ARG A 119 -20.78 -10.74 -18.42
C ARG A 119 -20.40 -9.60 -19.37
N HIS A 120 -21.00 -8.41 -19.25
CA HIS A 120 -20.62 -7.26 -20.09
C HIS A 120 -19.18 -6.78 -19.88
N ILE A 121 -18.56 -7.10 -18.73
CA ILE A 121 -17.14 -6.82 -18.50
C ILE A 121 -16.26 -7.67 -19.43
N TYR A 122 -16.67 -8.90 -19.73
CA TYR A 122 -15.97 -9.80 -20.65
C TYR A 122 -16.13 -9.34 -22.11
N ASP A 123 -17.30 -8.82 -22.48
CA ASP A 123 -17.50 -8.20 -23.79
C ASP A 123 -16.60 -6.96 -23.96
N ASP A 124 -16.57 -6.07 -22.95
CA ASP A 124 -15.70 -4.88 -22.91
C ASP A 124 -14.20 -5.25 -22.96
N MET A 125 -13.81 -6.35 -22.31
CA MET A 125 -12.45 -6.89 -22.37
C MET A 125 -12.09 -7.35 -23.79
N LEU A 126 -12.99 -8.07 -24.46
CA LEU A 126 -12.81 -8.53 -25.84
C LEU A 126 -12.74 -7.38 -26.86
N GLU A 127 -13.46 -6.28 -26.61
CA GLU A 127 -13.44 -5.06 -27.44
C GLU A 127 -12.18 -4.22 -27.25
N THR A 128 -11.59 -4.25 -26.06
CA THR A 128 -10.37 -3.50 -25.73
C THR A 128 -9.15 -3.99 -26.52
N LYS A 129 -9.15 -5.26 -26.97
CA LYS A 129 -8.08 -5.87 -27.80
C LYS A 129 -6.68 -5.76 -27.20
N GLN A 130 -6.57 -5.85 -25.88
CA GLN A 130 -5.29 -5.88 -25.15
C GLN A 130 -5.18 -7.14 -24.30
N HIS A 131 -3.96 -7.42 -23.84
CA HIS A 131 -3.71 -8.52 -22.90
C HIS A 131 -4.49 -8.29 -21.59
N ALA A 132 -4.90 -9.39 -20.97
CA ALA A 132 -5.60 -9.36 -19.69
C ALA A 132 -4.79 -10.08 -18.62
N SER A 133 -4.77 -9.52 -17.41
CA SER A 133 -4.17 -10.13 -16.23
C SER A 133 -5.25 -10.24 -15.15
N CYS A 134 -5.44 -11.44 -14.62
CA CYS A 134 -6.60 -11.78 -13.80
C CYS A 134 -6.15 -12.44 -12.50
N ILE A 135 -6.75 -12.04 -11.38
CA ILE A 135 -6.69 -12.73 -10.11
C ILE A 135 -8.11 -13.12 -9.73
N LEU A 136 -8.45 -14.40 -9.77
CA LEU A 136 -9.81 -14.84 -9.48
C LEU A 136 -9.86 -16.27 -8.95
N PRO A 137 -10.85 -16.58 -8.09
CA PRO A 137 -11.11 -17.95 -7.67
C PRO A 137 -11.94 -18.67 -8.76
N LEU A 138 -11.28 -19.52 -9.53
CA LEU A 138 -11.82 -20.04 -10.80
C LEU A 138 -13.10 -20.87 -10.63
N ASP A 139 -13.23 -21.64 -9.55
CA ASP A 139 -14.36 -22.53 -9.30
C ASP A 139 -15.64 -21.73 -9.03
N GLU A 140 -15.56 -20.75 -8.13
CA GLU A 140 -16.64 -19.83 -7.80
C GLU A 140 -17.02 -18.99 -9.02
N TRP A 141 -16.02 -18.57 -9.79
CA TRP A 141 -16.25 -17.77 -10.98
C TRP A 141 -16.96 -18.56 -12.10
N THR A 142 -16.55 -19.82 -12.28
CA THR A 142 -17.21 -20.76 -13.21
C THR A 142 -18.63 -21.06 -12.77
N THR A 143 -18.86 -21.21 -11.46
CA THR A 143 -20.20 -21.39 -10.88
C THR A 143 -21.09 -20.17 -11.11
N LEU A 144 -20.54 -18.96 -11.00
CA LEU A 144 -21.29 -17.71 -11.14
C LEU A 144 -21.70 -17.43 -12.59
N LEU A 145 -20.76 -17.51 -13.53
CA LEU A 145 -21.02 -17.08 -14.92
C LEU A 145 -21.49 -18.22 -15.83
N GLY A 146 -21.20 -19.47 -15.46
CA GLY A 146 -21.46 -20.68 -16.23
C GLY A 146 -20.28 -21.08 -17.10
N SER A 147 -19.98 -22.39 -17.16
CA SER A 147 -18.91 -22.95 -17.98
C SER A 147 -19.08 -22.64 -19.47
N SER A 148 -20.30 -22.79 -19.99
CA SER A 148 -20.60 -22.52 -21.40
C SER A 148 -20.27 -21.10 -21.84
N PHE A 149 -20.49 -20.11 -20.96
CA PHE A 149 -20.15 -18.72 -21.22
C PHE A 149 -18.63 -18.51 -21.23
N LEU A 150 -17.91 -19.08 -20.25
CA LEU A 150 -16.46 -18.95 -20.16
C LEU A 150 -15.74 -19.67 -21.31
N ASP A 151 -16.27 -20.79 -21.78
CA ASP A 151 -15.77 -21.52 -22.94
C ASP A 151 -15.94 -20.67 -24.23
N ASP A 152 -17.13 -20.09 -24.46
CA ASP A 152 -17.38 -19.18 -25.58
C ASP A 152 -16.49 -17.93 -25.54
N PHE A 153 -16.33 -17.31 -24.36
CA PHE A 153 -15.39 -16.20 -24.17
C PHE A 153 -13.96 -16.61 -24.52
N THR A 154 -13.52 -17.79 -24.07
CA THR A 154 -12.17 -18.30 -24.33
C THR A 154 -11.95 -18.52 -25.81
N GLU A 155 -12.90 -19.12 -26.52
CA GLU A 155 -12.83 -19.31 -27.97
C GLU A 155 -12.75 -17.97 -28.71
N LYS A 156 -13.60 -17.00 -28.36
CA LYS A 156 -13.58 -15.64 -28.94
C LYS A 156 -12.25 -14.93 -28.68
N ARG A 157 -11.68 -15.09 -27.49
CA ARG A 157 -10.38 -14.51 -27.12
C ARG A 157 -9.24 -15.12 -27.92
N VAL A 158 -9.23 -16.45 -28.05
CA VAL A 158 -8.20 -17.18 -28.81
C VAL A 158 -8.23 -16.80 -30.29
N ARG A 159 -9.42 -16.72 -30.90
CA ARG A 159 -9.57 -16.28 -32.31
C ARG A 159 -9.05 -14.86 -32.57
N ARG A 160 -8.94 -14.03 -31.53
CA ARG A 160 -8.43 -12.65 -31.61
C ARG A 160 -6.96 -12.52 -31.21
N TYR A 161 -6.26 -13.62 -30.93
CA TYR A 161 -4.86 -13.64 -30.51
C TYR A 161 -4.59 -12.80 -29.25
N LEU A 162 -5.52 -12.84 -28.27
CA LEU A 162 -5.42 -12.07 -27.04
C LEU A 162 -4.89 -12.95 -25.89
N PRO A 163 -3.62 -12.80 -25.46
CA PRO A 163 -3.05 -13.60 -24.39
C PRO A 163 -3.62 -13.18 -23.02
N MET A 164 -3.63 -14.14 -22.09
CA MET A 164 -4.13 -13.93 -20.73
C MET A 164 -3.17 -14.50 -19.69
N ARG A 165 -3.02 -13.79 -18.57
CA ARG A 165 -2.34 -14.30 -17.37
C ARG A 165 -3.36 -14.48 -16.25
N LEU A 166 -3.35 -15.65 -15.61
CA LEU A 166 -4.30 -16.02 -14.58
C LEU A 166 -3.58 -16.44 -13.29
N LEU A 167 -3.93 -15.77 -12.20
CA LEU A 167 -3.65 -16.21 -10.83
C LEU A 167 -4.94 -16.74 -10.21
N SER A 168 -4.93 -17.99 -9.78
CA SER A 168 -6.07 -18.65 -9.13
C SER A 168 -5.59 -19.50 -7.97
N PRO A 169 -6.40 -19.72 -6.91
CA PRO A 169 -6.14 -20.78 -5.96
C PRO A 169 -6.00 -22.13 -6.69
N TRP A 170 -5.20 -23.03 -6.11
CA TRP A 170 -5.09 -24.39 -6.64
C TRP A 170 -6.37 -25.18 -6.33
N THR A 171 -7.04 -25.63 -7.39
CA THR A 171 -8.23 -26.48 -7.37
C THR A 171 -8.14 -27.45 -8.55
N ALA A 172 -8.93 -28.53 -8.53
CA ALA A 172 -8.98 -29.47 -9.66
C ALA A 172 -9.41 -28.78 -10.97
N THR A 173 -10.33 -27.81 -10.89
CA THR A 173 -10.76 -27.02 -12.06
C THR A 173 -9.65 -26.09 -12.55
N ALA A 174 -8.89 -25.44 -11.65
CA ALA A 174 -7.77 -24.59 -12.03
C ALA A 174 -6.59 -25.40 -12.60
N GLU A 175 -6.38 -26.62 -12.14
CA GLU A 175 -5.39 -27.55 -12.69
C GLU A 175 -5.78 -28.05 -14.09
N ASP A 176 -7.05 -28.41 -14.30
CA ASP A 176 -7.57 -28.74 -15.63
C ASP A 176 -7.43 -27.56 -16.61
N ALA A 177 -7.77 -26.35 -16.16
CA ALA A 177 -7.58 -25.14 -16.94
C ALA A 177 -6.09 -24.92 -17.29
N LYS A 178 -5.17 -25.10 -16.33
CA LYS A 178 -3.73 -24.98 -16.57
C LYS A 178 -3.24 -25.98 -17.62
N SER A 179 -3.77 -27.21 -17.66
CA SER A 179 -3.38 -28.20 -18.67
C SER A 179 -3.68 -27.75 -20.12
N ARG A 180 -4.63 -26.82 -20.28
CA ARG A 180 -5.06 -26.24 -21.56
C ARG A 180 -4.41 -24.89 -21.89
N ASP A 181 -3.53 -24.38 -21.02
CA ASP A 181 -2.88 -23.06 -21.16
C ASP A 181 -2.29 -22.80 -22.55
N GLY A 182 -1.56 -23.78 -23.11
CA GLY A 182 -0.96 -23.67 -24.44
C GLY A 182 -1.98 -23.55 -25.58
N GLN A 183 -3.12 -24.24 -25.48
CA GLN A 183 -4.20 -24.18 -26.47
C GLN A 183 -5.04 -22.90 -26.32
N GLU A 184 -5.22 -22.45 -25.08
CA GLU A 184 -6.04 -21.29 -24.72
C GLU A 184 -5.25 -19.97 -24.73
N MET A 185 -3.96 -19.96 -25.12
CA MET A 185 -3.06 -18.80 -25.01
C MET A 185 -3.19 -18.12 -23.63
N ARG A 186 -3.09 -18.93 -22.58
CA ARG A 186 -3.13 -18.50 -21.20
C ARG A 186 -1.85 -18.96 -20.50
N GLU A 187 -1.35 -18.18 -19.56
CA GLU A 187 -0.41 -18.66 -18.55
C GLU A 187 -1.14 -18.64 -17.21
N THR A 188 -1.22 -19.80 -16.55
CA THR A 188 -1.85 -19.96 -15.23
C THR A 188 -0.79 -20.22 -14.19
N ARG A 189 -0.82 -19.45 -13.11
CA ARG A 189 -0.03 -19.65 -11.90
C ARG A 189 -0.95 -19.79 -10.70
N PHE A 190 -0.49 -20.54 -9.70
CA PHE A 190 -1.30 -20.78 -8.52
C PHE A 190 -0.94 -19.82 -7.41
N LEU A 191 -1.98 -19.26 -6.79
CA LEU A 191 -1.87 -18.48 -5.57
C LEU A 191 -1.52 -19.39 -4.42
N HIS A 192 -0.75 -18.86 -3.48
CA HIS A 192 -0.48 -19.56 -2.24
C HIS A 192 -1.80 -19.82 -1.47
N PRO A 193 -2.02 -21.01 -0.89
CA PRO A 193 -3.23 -21.33 -0.10
C PRO A 193 -3.55 -20.34 1.03
N ASP A 194 -2.56 -19.58 1.49
CA ASP A 194 -2.68 -18.60 2.57
C ASP A 194 -3.07 -17.19 2.09
N ILE A 195 -3.24 -16.99 0.77
CA ILE A 195 -3.79 -15.76 0.20
C ILE A 195 -5.30 -15.99 0.01
N PRO A 196 -6.15 -15.61 0.98
CA PRO A 196 -7.59 -15.74 0.83
C PRO A 196 -8.04 -14.76 -0.24
N ILE A 197 -8.54 -15.28 -1.36
CA ILE A 197 -9.14 -14.47 -2.41
C ILE A 197 -10.63 -14.76 -2.44
N SER A 198 -11.41 -13.77 -2.03
CA SER A 198 -12.88 -13.81 -2.03
C SER A 198 -13.49 -12.84 -3.05
N SER A 199 -12.64 -12.12 -3.79
CA SER A 199 -13.02 -11.16 -4.83
C SER A 199 -12.16 -11.36 -6.06
N THR A 200 -12.75 -11.10 -7.24
CA THR A 200 -12.06 -11.16 -8.52
C THR A 200 -11.48 -9.79 -8.89
N LEU A 201 -10.27 -9.79 -9.42
CA LEU A 201 -9.60 -8.64 -10.02
C LEU A 201 -9.29 -8.95 -11.49
N LEU A 202 -9.76 -8.11 -12.41
CA LEU A 202 -9.46 -8.18 -13.84
C LEU A 202 -8.78 -6.89 -14.26
N ILE A 203 -7.62 -6.99 -14.90
CA ILE A 203 -6.81 -5.85 -15.36
C ILE A 203 -6.63 -5.98 -16.86
N TYR A 204 -7.09 -4.98 -17.62
CA TYR A 204 -6.98 -4.96 -19.08
C TYR A 204 -7.06 -3.53 -19.63
N GLY A 205 -6.26 -3.20 -20.64
CA GLY A 205 -6.22 -1.83 -21.16
C GLY A 205 -5.85 -0.80 -20.10
N SER A 206 -6.67 0.25 -19.99
CA SER A 206 -6.66 1.28 -18.94
C SER A 206 -7.67 1.00 -17.81
N LYS A 207 -8.21 -0.22 -17.73
CA LYS A 207 -9.34 -0.57 -16.89
C LYS A 207 -9.01 -1.63 -15.84
N VAL A 208 -9.67 -1.52 -14.69
CA VAL A 208 -9.64 -2.48 -13.60
C VAL A 208 -11.08 -2.83 -13.23
N ALA A 209 -11.45 -4.10 -13.28
CA ALA A 209 -12.70 -4.58 -12.71
C ALA A 209 -12.43 -5.33 -11.39
N ILE A 210 -13.16 -4.97 -10.35
CA ILE A 210 -13.17 -5.67 -9.07
C ILE A 210 -14.58 -6.23 -8.88
N ALA A 211 -14.70 -7.53 -8.64
CA ALA A 211 -15.98 -8.18 -8.42
C ALA A 211 -16.03 -8.92 -7.08
N SER A 212 -17.11 -8.68 -6.33
CA SER A 212 -17.43 -9.40 -5.11
C SER A 212 -18.31 -10.60 -5.42
N LEU A 213 -17.86 -11.78 -4.95
CA LEU A 213 -18.46 -13.08 -5.26
C LEU A 213 -19.56 -13.51 -4.28
N ASN A 214 -20.34 -12.55 -3.76
CA ASN A 214 -21.43 -12.89 -2.85
C ASN A 214 -22.53 -13.69 -3.58
N LYS A 215 -22.79 -14.93 -3.15
CA LYS A 215 -23.78 -15.86 -3.74
C LYS A 215 -25.21 -15.29 -3.80
N ARG A 216 -25.55 -14.27 -3.01
CA ARG A 216 -26.90 -13.66 -2.99
C ARG A 216 -27.05 -12.45 -3.91
N SER A 217 -25.96 -11.70 -4.12
CA SER A 217 -25.96 -10.43 -4.86
C SER A 217 -24.53 -10.15 -5.34
N PRO A 218 -24.10 -10.79 -6.44
CA PRO A 218 -22.78 -10.56 -7.01
C PRO A 218 -22.72 -9.16 -7.60
N THR A 219 -21.66 -8.42 -7.32
CA THR A 219 -21.50 -7.03 -7.75
C THR A 219 -20.10 -6.82 -8.28
N ALA A 220 -19.97 -6.10 -9.39
CA ALA A 220 -18.68 -5.69 -9.93
C ALA A 220 -18.61 -4.19 -10.15
N VAL A 221 -17.40 -3.64 -9.99
CA VAL A 221 -17.08 -2.25 -10.27
C VAL A 221 -15.97 -2.24 -11.32
N LEU A 222 -16.21 -1.56 -12.43
CA LEU A 222 -15.24 -1.31 -13.48
C LEU A 222 -14.77 0.15 -13.39
N ILE A 223 -13.48 0.32 -13.21
CA ILE A 223 -12.81 1.61 -13.08
C ILE A 223 -11.93 1.78 -14.32
N GLU A 224 -12.20 2.82 -15.11
CA GLU A 224 -11.34 3.23 -16.23
C GLU A 224 -10.46 4.38 -15.76
N ASP A 225 -9.23 4.03 -15.37
CA ASP A 225 -8.23 4.96 -14.83
C ASP A 225 -6.83 4.33 -14.95
N THR A 226 -5.91 5.03 -15.60
CA THR A 226 -4.57 4.50 -15.86
C THR A 226 -3.75 4.37 -14.58
N GLU A 227 -3.91 5.27 -13.60
CA GLU A 227 -3.14 5.24 -12.35
C GLU A 227 -3.62 4.11 -11.42
N VAL A 228 -4.93 3.89 -11.36
CA VAL A 228 -5.52 2.72 -10.67
C VAL A 228 -5.08 1.43 -11.34
N ARG A 229 -5.07 1.39 -12.68
CA ARG A 229 -4.60 0.24 -13.47
C ARG A 229 -3.12 -0.06 -13.20
N ASP A 230 -2.24 0.95 -13.24
CA ASP A 230 -0.80 0.77 -13.04
C ASP A 230 -0.48 0.28 -11.63
N THR A 231 -1.20 0.79 -10.62
CA THR A 231 -1.07 0.33 -9.23
C THR A 231 -1.49 -1.13 -9.07
N ASN A 232 -2.65 -1.50 -9.62
CA ASN A 232 -3.12 -2.89 -9.58
C ASN A 232 -2.23 -3.84 -10.40
N MET A 233 -1.69 -3.38 -11.53
CA MET A 233 -0.74 -4.17 -12.31
C MET A 233 0.57 -4.39 -11.54
N THR A 234 1.06 -3.37 -10.81
CA THR A 234 2.23 -3.53 -9.95
C THR A 234 2.00 -4.59 -8.88
N LEU A 235 0.82 -4.58 -8.23
CA LEU A 235 0.42 -5.63 -7.28
C LEU A 235 0.34 -7.00 -7.95
N PHE A 236 -0.24 -7.07 -9.15
CA PHE A 236 -0.33 -8.30 -9.92
C PHE A 236 1.05 -8.88 -10.21
N GLU A 237 1.99 -8.08 -10.72
CA GLU A 237 3.35 -8.54 -11.05
C GLU A 237 4.10 -9.02 -9.81
N GLU A 238 3.90 -8.37 -8.67
CA GLU A 238 4.53 -8.80 -7.41
C GLU A 238 4.05 -10.19 -6.99
N ILE A 239 2.74 -10.43 -7.03
CA ILE A 239 2.16 -11.75 -6.73
C ILE A 239 2.61 -12.75 -7.80
N TRP A 240 2.60 -12.36 -9.07
CA TRP A 240 2.98 -13.19 -10.21
C TRP A 240 4.42 -13.69 -10.11
N SER A 241 5.36 -12.81 -9.75
CA SER A 241 6.79 -13.14 -9.61
C SER A 241 7.06 -14.16 -8.50
N ARG A 242 6.23 -14.16 -7.46
CA ARG A 242 6.31 -15.07 -6.30
C ARG A 242 5.46 -16.33 -6.45
N SER A 243 4.61 -16.39 -7.48
CA SER A 243 3.74 -17.53 -7.74
C SER A 243 4.47 -18.54 -8.62
N ALA A 244 4.43 -19.81 -8.22
CA ALA A 244 5.08 -20.87 -8.96
C ALA A 244 4.30 -21.22 -10.24
N ALA A 245 5.05 -21.52 -11.30
CA ALA A 245 4.50 -22.06 -12.55
C ALA A 245 4.16 -23.55 -12.43
N GLU A 246 4.76 -24.25 -11.47
CA GLU A 246 4.56 -25.67 -11.19
C GLU A 246 4.06 -25.83 -9.75
N GLY A 247 3.22 -26.84 -9.51
CA GLY A 247 2.64 -27.16 -8.20
C GLY A 247 3.66 -27.69 -7.19
N GLU A 248 4.86 -27.10 -7.11
CA GLU A 248 5.80 -27.37 -6.05
C GLU A 248 5.31 -26.72 -4.76
N GLU A 249 5.11 -27.55 -3.73
CA GLU A 249 5.00 -27.16 -2.33
C GLU A 249 6.29 -26.41 -1.92
N SER A 250 6.37 -25.11 -2.24
CA SER A 250 7.53 -24.29 -1.96
C SER A 250 7.17 -23.16 -0.99
N SER A 251 7.58 -23.37 0.27
CA SER A 251 8.04 -22.47 1.36
C SER A 251 7.59 -20.99 1.50
N ALA A 252 6.82 -20.38 0.58
CA ALA A 252 6.57 -18.95 0.53
C ALA A 252 5.43 -18.45 1.43
N GLY A 253 4.40 -19.25 1.70
CA GLY A 253 3.32 -18.86 2.63
C GLY A 253 3.71 -18.91 4.10
N ALA A 254 4.61 -19.83 4.46
CA ALA A 254 5.32 -19.72 5.73
C ALA A 254 6.03 -18.36 5.83
N GLY A 255 6.56 -17.83 4.71
CA GLY A 255 7.13 -16.49 4.62
C GLY A 255 6.12 -15.37 4.84
N LEU A 256 4.99 -15.35 4.11
CA LEU A 256 4.00 -14.26 4.24
C LEU A 256 3.24 -14.29 5.56
N PHE A 257 2.82 -15.47 6.03
CA PHE A 257 2.25 -15.62 7.37
C PHE A 257 3.23 -15.13 8.42
N ARG A 258 4.51 -15.54 8.33
CA ARG A 258 5.54 -15.10 9.27
C ARG A 258 5.76 -13.60 9.21
N VAL A 259 5.76 -12.99 8.02
CA VAL A 259 5.84 -11.53 7.87
C VAL A 259 4.65 -10.84 8.53
N LEU A 260 3.41 -11.29 8.29
CA LEU A 260 2.20 -10.69 8.87
C LEU A 260 2.11 -10.90 10.39
N ALA A 261 2.41 -12.12 10.85
CA ALA A 261 2.38 -12.48 12.26
C ALA A 261 3.52 -11.81 13.04
N ASP A 262 4.74 -11.72 12.48
CA ASP A 262 5.87 -11.01 13.09
C ASP A 262 5.66 -9.49 13.06
N SER A 263 4.94 -8.95 12.06
CA SER A 263 4.56 -7.53 12.02
C SER A 263 3.41 -7.17 12.98
N SER A 264 2.71 -8.17 13.53
CA SER A 264 1.62 -7.93 14.49
C SER A 264 2.18 -7.49 15.84
N PRO A 265 1.67 -6.39 16.43
CA PRO A 265 2.07 -5.99 17.77
C PRO A 265 1.52 -6.91 18.88
N GLN A 266 0.55 -7.78 18.55
CA GLN A 266 -0.03 -8.72 19.51
C GLN A 266 0.78 -10.02 19.57
N PRO A 267 1.18 -10.47 20.77
CA PRO A 267 1.81 -11.78 20.98
C PRO A 267 0.93 -12.92 20.48
N LEU A 268 1.50 -13.77 19.63
CA LEU A 268 0.84 -14.91 19.01
C LEU A 268 1.69 -16.18 19.15
N LEU A 269 1.02 -17.28 19.49
CA LEU A 269 1.61 -18.62 19.62
C LEU A 269 0.74 -19.64 18.89
N ILE A 270 1.37 -20.56 18.15
CA ILE A 270 0.70 -21.70 17.53
C ILE A 270 1.29 -22.99 18.09
N ALA A 271 0.41 -23.87 18.56
CA ALA A 271 0.77 -25.21 18.98
C ALA A 271 0.01 -26.26 18.15
N ASN A 272 0.64 -27.41 17.94
CA ASN A 272 0.03 -28.53 17.21
C ASN A 272 -0.97 -29.31 18.07
N GLU A 273 -1.51 -30.40 17.52
CA GLU A 273 -2.49 -31.27 18.19
C GLU A 273 -1.95 -31.89 19.50
N LYS A 274 -0.63 -32.09 19.61
CA LYS A 274 0.03 -32.57 20.85
C LYS A 274 0.32 -31.44 21.84
N VAL A 275 -0.10 -30.21 21.52
CA VAL A 275 0.14 -29.00 22.31
C VAL A 275 1.63 -28.69 22.41
N GLU A 276 2.38 -28.97 21.35
CA GLU A 276 3.78 -28.61 21.18
C GLU A 276 3.86 -27.33 20.33
N ILE A 277 4.66 -26.36 20.76
CA ILE A 277 4.81 -25.07 20.08
C ILE A 277 5.48 -25.28 18.73
N GLU A 278 4.85 -24.82 17.65
CA GLU A 278 5.43 -24.82 16.30
C GLU A 278 5.84 -23.41 15.86
N TYR A 279 5.15 -22.39 16.35
CA TYR A 279 5.44 -21.00 15.99
C TYR A 279 5.13 -20.04 17.13
N ALA A 280 5.94 -18.98 17.24
CA ALA A 280 5.74 -17.85 18.11
C ALA A 280 6.24 -16.59 17.40
N ASN A 281 5.39 -15.56 17.30
CA ASN A 281 5.77 -14.34 16.60
C ASN A 281 6.78 -13.47 17.39
N GLU A 282 7.33 -12.45 16.75
CA GLU A 282 8.32 -11.57 17.37
C GLU A 282 7.80 -10.87 18.65
N ALA A 283 6.53 -10.45 18.66
CA ALA A 283 5.91 -9.85 19.84
C ALA A 283 5.86 -10.81 21.05
N TRP A 284 5.52 -12.08 20.81
CA TRP A 284 5.55 -13.12 21.83
C TRP A 284 6.96 -13.37 22.35
N GLN A 285 7.94 -13.47 21.45
CA GLN A 285 9.34 -13.69 21.84
C GLN A 285 9.87 -12.54 22.71
N LYS A 286 9.57 -11.29 22.35
CA LYS A 286 9.91 -10.09 23.15
C LYS A 286 9.22 -10.09 24.50
N GLN A 287 7.93 -10.42 24.55
CA GLN A 287 7.18 -10.42 25.79
C GLN A 287 7.69 -11.50 26.74
N PHE A 288 7.84 -12.75 26.30
CA PHE A 288 8.23 -13.85 27.20
C PHE A 288 9.75 -14.00 27.40
N GLY A 289 10.56 -13.37 26.55
CA GLY A 289 12.02 -13.44 26.60
C GLY A 289 12.62 -14.75 26.06
N TYR A 290 11.81 -15.58 25.40
CA TYR A 290 12.26 -16.81 24.75
C TYR A 290 12.33 -16.62 23.24
N SER A 291 13.33 -17.22 22.59
CA SER A 291 13.33 -17.34 21.13
C SER A 291 12.51 -18.54 20.67
N ILE A 292 11.97 -18.51 19.44
CA ILE A 292 11.24 -19.66 18.87
C ILE A 292 12.12 -20.93 18.85
N ALA A 293 13.43 -20.80 18.59
CA ALA A 293 14.36 -21.93 18.59
C ALA A 293 14.47 -22.62 19.97
N GLU A 294 14.27 -21.88 21.07
CA GLU A 294 14.34 -22.43 22.43
C GLU A 294 13.04 -23.13 22.86
N VAL A 295 11.91 -22.78 22.25
CA VAL A 295 10.58 -23.25 22.68
C VAL A 295 9.89 -24.16 21.67
N HIS A 296 10.39 -24.22 20.43
CA HIS A 296 9.86 -25.13 19.41
C HIS A 296 9.85 -26.58 19.92
N GLY A 297 8.72 -27.26 19.77
CA GLY A 297 8.47 -28.61 20.27
C GLY A 297 8.17 -28.72 21.77
N LYS A 298 8.24 -27.62 22.54
CA LYS A 298 7.92 -27.62 23.98
C LYS A 298 6.43 -27.36 24.21
N ASN A 299 5.94 -27.77 25.38
CA ASN A 299 4.58 -27.50 25.80
C ASN A 299 4.48 -26.11 26.46
N PRO A 300 3.50 -25.24 26.10
CA PRO A 300 3.30 -23.92 26.70
C PRO A 300 3.12 -23.91 28.22
N ARG A 301 2.83 -25.06 28.84
CA ARG A 301 2.81 -25.22 30.31
C ARG A 301 4.11 -24.78 30.99
N MET A 302 5.23 -24.72 30.27
CA MET A 302 6.49 -24.17 30.80
C MET A 302 6.38 -22.70 31.27
N LEU A 303 5.38 -21.96 30.78
CA LEU A 303 5.11 -20.57 31.13
C LEU A 303 4.30 -20.42 32.44
N GLN A 304 3.68 -21.51 32.91
CA GLN A 304 2.78 -21.46 34.05
C GLN A 304 3.52 -20.99 35.31
N SER A 305 2.99 -19.95 35.94
CA SER A 305 3.52 -19.43 37.21
C SER A 305 3.13 -20.28 38.42
N GLY A 306 2.11 -21.14 38.27
CA GLY A 306 1.43 -21.82 39.38
C GLY A 306 0.42 -20.95 40.14
N LYS A 307 0.26 -19.66 39.77
CA LYS A 307 -0.65 -18.71 40.43
C LYS A 307 -2.03 -18.60 39.76
N THR A 308 -2.17 -19.07 38.52
CA THR A 308 -3.45 -19.12 37.81
C THR A 308 -4.33 -20.25 38.38
N PRO A 309 -5.59 -19.98 38.79
CA PRO A 309 -6.46 -21.00 39.36
C PRO A 309 -6.70 -22.19 38.42
N ARG A 310 -6.77 -23.39 38.98
CA ARG A 310 -6.92 -24.64 38.20
C ARG A 310 -8.22 -24.67 37.36
N GLU A 311 -9.27 -24.04 37.85
CA GLU A 311 -10.57 -23.93 37.18
C GLU A 311 -10.46 -23.22 35.82
N VAL A 312 -9.54 -22.25 35.68
CA VAL A 312 -9.29 -21.55 34.42
C VAL A 312 -8.81 -22.53 33.35
N TYR A 313 -7.86 -23.40 33.71
CA TYR A 313 -7.37 -24.44 32.79
C TYR A 313 -8.43 -25.52 32.50
N GLN A 314 -9.32 -25.83 33.45
CA GLN A 314 -10.44 -26.74 33.19
C GLN A 314 -11.42 -26.16 32.17
N LYS A 315 -11.79 -24.88 32.32
CA LYS A 315 -12.63 -24.15 31.36
C LYS A 315 -11.97 -24.08 29.98
N LEU A 316 -10.67 -23.78 29.92
CA LEU A 316 -9.87 -23.79 28.70
C LEU A 316 -10.01 -25.11 27.96
N TRP A 317 -9.65 -26.23 28.60
CA TRP A 317 -9.67 -27.53 27.94
C TRP A 317 -11.10 -28.02 27.64
N GLY A 318 -12.09 -27.60 28.43
CA GLY A 318 -13.50 -27.83 28.13
C GLY A 318 -13.94 -27.17 26.82
N ALA A 319 -13.60 -25.89 26.63
CA ALA A 319 -13.92 -25.15 25.42
C ALA A 319 -13.19 -25.68 24.19
N LEU A 320 -11.87 -25.89 24.28
CA LEU A 320 -11.05 -26.34 23.14
C LEU A 320 -11.45 -27.73 22.64
N ARG A 321 -11.76 -28.67 23.54
CA ARG A 321 -12.25 -30.02 23.15
C ARG A 321 -13.62 -29.96 22.48
N ALA A 322 -14.44 -28.96 22.82
CA ALA A 322 -15.72 -28.72 22.16
C ALA A 322 -15.58 -27.92 20.84
N GLY A 323 -14.35 -27.63 20.38
CA GLY A 323 -14.12 -26.84 19.18
C GLY A 323 -14.43 -25.35 19.33
N LYS A 324 -14.55 -24.85 20.56
CA LYS A 324 -14.93 -23.47 20.87
C LYS A 324 -13.73 -22.62 21.28
N THR A 325 -13.83 -21.32 21.05
CA THR A 325 -12.89 -20.32 21.58
C THR A 325 -12.98 -20.27 23.10
N PHE A 326 -11.82 -20.21 23.75
CA PHE A 326 -11.67 -19.86 25.16
C PHE A 326 -11.10 -18.46 25.27
N GLN A 327 -11.63 -17.68 26.21
CA GLN A 327 -11.07 -16.39 26.60
C GLN A 327 -10.97 -16.38 28.13
N SER A 328 -9.80 -16.02 28.66
CA SER A 328 -9.59 -15.88 30.09
C SER A 328 -9.93 -14.47 30.57
N ASP A 329 -10.39 -14.35 31.81
CA ASP A 329 -10.45 -13.05 32.51
C ASP A 329 -9.06 -12.62 33.04
N GLU A 330 -8.23 -13.58 33.47
CA GLU A 330 -6.84 -13.34 33.90
C GLU A 330 -6.03 -14.65 33.92
N VAL A 331 -4.82 -14.58 33.39
CA VAL A 331 -3.78 -15.62 33.54
C VAL A 331 -2.51 -14.96 34.03
N ILE A 332 -1.82 -15.62 34.96
CA ILE A 332 -0.52 -15.18 35.47
C ILE A 332 0.52 -16.15 34.96
N ASP A 333 1.39 -15.69 34.07
CA ASP A 333 2.50 -16.48 33.55
C ASP A 333 3.86 -15.90 33.98
N LYS A 334 4.91 -16.68 33.74
CA LYS A 334 6.28 -16.39 34.12
C LYS A 334 7.16 -16.23 32.87
N ARG A 335 7.88 -15.12 32.78
CA ARG A 335 8.88 -14.87 31.73
C ARG A 335 10.14 -15.70 31.97
N LYS A 336 11.04 -15.74 30.98
CA LYS A 336 12.35 -16.42 31.08
C LYS A 336 13.21 -15.93 32.25
N ASP A 337 13.16 -14.64 32.56
CA ASP A 337 13.89 -14.02 33.67
C ASP A 337 13.29 -14.31 35.05
N GLY A 338 12.16 -15.02 35.11
CA GLY A 338 11.44 -15.37 36.34
C GLY A 338 10.42 -14.34 36.79
N THR A 339 10.27 -13.21 36.09
CA THR A 339 9.24 -12.20 36.41
C THR A 339 7.85 -12.71 36.05
N PHE A 340 6.86 -12.31 36.86
CA PHE A 340 5.44 -12.63 36.63
C PHE A 340 4.73 -11.46 35.97
N PHE A 341 3.75 -11.78 35.13
CA PHE A 341 2.88 -10.78 34.53
C PHE A 341 1.48 -11.34 34.27
N ASN A 342 0.52 -10.43 34.21
CA ASN A 342 -0.89 -10.77 34.02
C ASN A 342 -1.26 -10.53 32.56
N LEU A 343 -1.99 -11.48 31.97
CA LEU A 343 -2.38 -11.44 30.57
C LEU A 343 -3.81 -11.93 30.39
N LEU A 344 -4.47 -11.39 29.38
CA LEU A 344 -5.66 -12.00 28.81
C LEU A 344 -5.21 -12.94 27.71
N THR A 345 -5.64 -14.19 27.77
CA THR A 345 -5.40 -15.16 26.71
C THR A 345 -6.71 -15.49 26.00
N THR A 346 -6.67 -15.43 24.68
CA THR A 346 -7.69 -15.98 23.80
C THR A 346 -7.10 -17.16 23.05
N ILE A 347 -7.73 -18.33 23.14
CA ILE A 347 -7.24 -19.55 22.50
C ILE A 347 -8.39 -20.17 21.71
N PHE A 348 -8.14 -20.50 20.45
CA PHE A 348 -9.13 -21.17 19.61
C PHE A 348 -8.51 -22.29 18.77
N PRO A 349 -9.24 -23.38 18.56
CA PRO A 349 -8.80 -24.46 17.69
C PRO A 349 -8.98 -24.09 16.22
N VAL A 350 -7.98 -24.39 15.40
CA VAL A 350 -8.00 -24.22 13.94
C VAL A 350 -7.70 -25.55 13.27
N ARG A 351 -8.50 -25.93 12.28
CA ARG A 351 -8.21 -27.10 11.43
C ARG A 351 -7.63 -26.65 10.11
N GLN A 352 -6.45 -27.16 9.76
CA GLN A 352 -5.80 -26.91 8.48
C GLN A 352 -5.38 -28.26 7.88
N ARG A 353 -5.85 -28.56 6.66
CA ARG A 353 -5.55 -29.81 5.93
C ARG A 353 -5.75 -31.07 6.80
N GLY A 354 -6.81 -31.10 7.61
CA GLY A 354 -7.13 -32.22 8.50
C GLY A 354 -6.34 -32.28 9.81
N LYS A 355 -5.33 -31.43 10.02
CA LYS A 355 -4.59 -31.32 11.29
C LYS A 355 -5.19 -30.25 12.19
N LEU A 356 -5.19 -30.51 13.49
CA LEU A 356 -5.66 -29.59 14.52
C LEU A 356 -4.49 -28.76 15.07
N TYR A 357 -4.70 -27.45 15.14
CA TYR A 357 -3.81 -26.48 15.74
C TYR A 357 -4.54 -25.69 16.81
N TYR A 358 -3.80 -25.20 17.79
CA TYR A 358 -4.27 -24.26 18.80
C TYR A 358 -3.56 -22.94 18.59
N VAL A 359 -4.34 -21.90 18.26
CA VAL A 359 -3.83 -20.54 18.11
C VAL A 359 -4.14 -19.78 19.39
N GLN A 360 -3.11 -19.21 20.00
CA GLN A 360 -3.21 -18.36 21.18
C GLN A 360 -2.81 -16.94 20.79
N ILE A 361 -3.66 -15.98 21.18
CA ILE A 361 -3.40 -14.55 21.08
C ILE A 361 -3.47 -13.97 22.48
N LEU A 362 -2.52 -13.10 22.82
CA LEU A 362 -2.43 -12.50 24.14
C LEU A 362 -2.62 -11.00 24.05
N ASP A 363 -3.39 -10.46 24.99
CA ASP A 363 -3.42 -9.03 25.25
C ASP A 363 -2.69 -8.75 26.57
N ASP A 364 -1.63 -7.95 26.49
CA ASP A 364 -0.92 -7.46 27.66
C ASP A 364 -1.75 -6.34 28.31
N ILE A 365 -2.40 -6.65 29.43
CA ILE A 365 -3.17 -5.69 30.21
C ILE A 365 -2.37 -5.07 31.35
N THR A 366 -1.05 -5.32 31.45
CA THR A 366 -0.24 -4.87 32.58
C THR A 366 -0.23 -3.34 32.68
N GLU A 367 -0.10 -2.63 31.56
CA GLU A 367 -0.11 -1.17 31.54
C GLU A 367 -1.52 -0.60 31.79
N ARG A 368 -2.55 -1.22 31.19
CA ARG A 368 -3.97 -0.87 31.43
C ARG A 368 -4.34 -1.03 32.90
N LYS A 369 -3.97 -2.15 33.54
CA LYS A 369 -4.15 -2.38 34.97
C LYS A 369 -3.28 -1.46 35.82
N ARG A 370 -2.06 -1.11 35.42
CA ARG A 370 -1.25 -0.11 36.15
C ARG A 370 -1.90 1.26 36.13
N VAL A 371 -2.42 1.69 34.98
CA VAL A 371 -3.17 2.95 34.86
C VAL A 371 -4.45 2.89 35.67
N GLU A 372 -5.16 1.75 35.65
CA GLU A 372 -6.38 1.53 36.43
C GLU A 372 -6.10 1.47 37.95
N ASP A 373 -5.03 0.80 38.39
CA ASP A 373 -4.60 0.73 39.79
C ASP A 373 -4.05 2.07 40.27
N VAL A 374 -3.30 2.81 39.44
CA VAL A 374 -2.86 4.18 39.78
C VAL A 374 -4.07 5.10 39.83
N LYS A 375 -5.02 4.98 38.90
CA LYS A 375 -6.28 5.72 38.93
C LYS A 375 -7.09 5.36 40.18
N ASN A 376 -7.21 4.08 40.54
CA ASN A 376 -7.97 3.62 41.70
C ASN A 376 -7.30 4.05 43.00
N LYS A 377 -5.96 3.93 43.12
CA LYS A 377 -5.20 4.45 44.28
C LYS A 377 -5.24 5.97 44.36
N PHE A 378 -5.23 6.67 43.23
CA PHE A 378 -5.42 8.12 43.18
C PHE A 378 -6.84 8.51 43.60
N VAL A 379 -7.87 7.77 43.16
CA VAL A 379 -9.27 7.94 43.56
C VAL A 379 -9.44 7.66 45.05
N GLU A 380 -8.86 6.59 45.59
CA GLU A 380 -8.86 6.28 47.03
C GLU A 380 -8.14 7.36 47.84
N SER A 381 -6.94 7.80 47.43
CA SER A 381 -6.19 8.87 48.09
C SER A 381 -6.96 10.20 48.07
N THR A 382 -7.60 10.53 46.95
CA THR A 382 -8.33 11.78 46.78
C THR A 382 -9.66 11.76 47.54
N ALA A 383 -10.36 10.62 47.57
CA ALA A 383 -11.55 10.44 48.39
C ALA A 383 -11.22 10.55 49.89
N HIS A 384 -10.11 9.92 50.34
CA HIS A 384 -9.64 9.99 51.72
C HIS A 384 -9.26 11.42 52.18
N ASP A 385 -8.79 12.26 51.26
CA ASP A 385 -8.43 13.67 51.55
C ASP A 385 -9.61 14.64 51.42
N ILE A 386 -10.59 14.36 50.56
CA ILE A 386 -11.73 15.23 50.27
C ILE A 386 -12.89 15.01 51.24
N GLU A 387 -13.19 13.76 51.63
CA GLU A 387 -14.32 13.46 52.52
C GLU A 387 -14.25 14.17 53.89
N PRO A 388 -13.11 14.16 54.62
CA PRO A 388 -13.00 14.89 55.88
C PRO A 388 -13.16 16.40 55.71
N ARG A 389 -12.75 16.95 54.55
CA ARG A 389 -12.88 18.39 54.23
C ARG A 389 -14.31 18.76 53.87
N LEU A 390 -15.03 17.91 53.13
CA LEU A 390 -16.44 18.09 52.83
C LEU A 390 -17.31 17.97 54.08
N GLU A 391 -17.03 17.02 54.97
CA GLU A 391 -17.71 16.91 56.27
C GLU A 391 -17.37 18.08 57.20
N SER A 392 -16.14 18.61 57.16
CA SER A 392 -15.77 19.84 57.86
C SER A 392 -16.52 21.07 57.33
N ILE A 393 -16.61 21.23 56.00
CA ILE A 393 -17.38 22.31 55.35
C ILE A 393 -18.88 22.18 55.66
N ARG A 394 -19.43 20.96 55.59
CA ARG A 394 -20.81 20.65 55.98
C ARG A 394 -21.07 20.99 57.45
N GLY A 395 -20.13 20.65 58.33
CA GLY A 395 -20.15 21.01 59.74
C GLY A 395 -20.09 22.52 59.99
N MET A 396 -19.30 23.27 59.21
CA MET A 396 -19.24 24.73 59.27
C MET A 396 -20.52 25.40 58.74
N VAL A 397 -21.10 24.87 57.65
CA VAL A 397 -22.34 25.37 57.04
C VAL A 397 -23.56 25.08 57.93
N LEU A 398 -23.60 23.95 58.64
CA LEU A 398 -24.71 23.60 59.53
C LEU A 398 -24.59 24.25 60.92
N LYS A 399 -23.38 24.53 61.42
CA LYS A 399 -23.18 25.26 62.69
C LYS A 399 -23.23 26.78 62.54
N GLY A 400 -23.09 27.32 61.33
CA GLY A 400 -23.28 28.73 61.01
C GLY A 400 -24.76 29.08 60.85
N GLY A 401 -25.38 29.55 61.93
CA GLY A 401 -26.81 29.81 62.02
C GLY A 401 -27.47 30.55 60.84
N ARG A 402 -28.64 30.03 60.44
CA ARG A 402 -29.74 30.71 59.71
C ARG A 402 -29.30 31.70 58.61
N LYS A 403 -28.68 31.21 57.54
CA LYS A 403 -28.89 31.76 56.19
C LYS A 403 -29.14 30.58 55.24
N LYS A 404 -30.29 30.59 54.57
CA LYS A 404 -30.59 29.63 53.49
C LYS A 404 -29.43 29.66 52.50
N VAL A 405 -28.85 28.49 52.22
CA VAL A 405 -27.87 28.33 51.16
C VAL A 405 -28.56 28.82 49.86
N PRO A 406 -27.96 29.75 49.11
CA PRO A 406 -28.47 30.15 47.80
C PRO A 406 -28.66 28.91 46.93
N SER A 407 -29.84 28.75 46.33
CA SER A 407 -30.23 27.55 45.55
C SER A 407 -29.23 27.21 44.42
N ASP A 408 -28.51 28.22 43.95
CA ASP A 408 -27.43 28.15 42.97
C ASP A 408 -26.17 27.42 43.48
N ILE A 409 -25.87 27.49 44.78
CA ILE A 409 -24.78 26.73 45.40
C ILE A 409 -25.22 25.29 45.68
N GLU A 410 -26.46 25.11 46.12
CA GLU A 410 -27.06 23.78 46.37
C GLU A 410 -27.16 22.97 45.06
N ASN A 411 -27.60 23.62 43.97
CA ASN A 411 -27.62 23.01 42.64
C ASN A 411 -26.22 22.65 42.14
N LYS A 412 -25.21 23.50 42.35
CA LYS A 412 -23.82 23.20 41.97
C LYS A 412 -23.22 22.04 42.77
N LEU A 413 -23.59 21.89 44.03
CA LEU A 413 -23.18 20.74 44.87
C LEU A 413 -23.81 19.44 44.36
N ILE A 414 -25.08 19.47 43.97
CA ILE A 414 -25.77 18.32 43.36
C ILE A 414 -25.15 18.00 41.98
N GLU A 415 -24.83 19.02 41.19
CA GLU A 415 -24.21 18.86 39.86
C GLU A 415 -22.80 18.24 39.97
N LEU A 416 -22.01 18.68 40.97
CA LEU A 416 -20.72 18.08 41.29
C LEU A 416 -20.85 16.64 41.81
N GLN A 417 -21.90 16.31 42.56
CA GLN A 417 -22.20 14.94 42.97
C GLN A 417 -22.60 14.05 41.80
N ASP A 418 -23.38 14.57 40.85
CA ASP A 418 -23.76 13.83 39.64
C ASP A 418 -22.57 13.63 38.70
N ILE A 419 -21.67 14.62 38.59
CA ILE A 419 -20.40 14.50 37.86
C ILE A 419 -19.51 13.45 38.54
N ALA A 420 -19.44 13.46 39.88
CA ALA A 420 -18.71 12.43 40.62
C ALA A 420 -19.32 11.04 40.41
N LYS A 421 -20.64 10.86 40.54
CA LYS A 421 -21.32 9.58 40.27
C LYS A 421 -21.09 9.07 38.84
N LYS A 422 -21.13 9.97 37.85
CA LYS A 422 -20.86 9.63 36.44
C LYS A 422 -19.41 9.25 36.16
N LEU A 423 -18.45 9.86 36.87
CA LEU A 423 -17.02 9.59 36.69
C LEU A 423 -16.54 8.35 37.46
N PHE A 424 -17.19 8.01 38.58
CA PHE A 424 -16.70 7.01 39.53
C PHE A 424 -17.56 5.73 39.64
N GLY A 425 -18.75 5.69 39.03
CA GLY A 425 -19.68 4.57 39.17
C GLY A 425 -20.28 4.50 40.58
N GLU A 426 -21.44 3.86 40.72
CA GLU A 426 -22.06 3.71 42.05
C GLU A 426 -21.15 2.86 42.95
N SER A 427 -20.55 3.49 43.97
CA SER A 427 -20.02 2.74 45.10
C SER A 427 -21.15 1.93 45.72
N PRO A 428 -20.98 0.63 45.99
CA PRO A 428 -21.97 -0.11 46.75
C PRO A 428 -22.09 0.56 48.11
N ALA A 429 -23.32 0.94 48.47
CA ALA A 429 -23.63 1.48 49.79
C ALA A 429 -23.23 0.45 50.87
N ALA A 430 -22.43 0.90 51.84
CA ALA A 430 -22.24 0.22 53.11
C ALA A 430 -23.42 0.50 54.05
#